data_AF-A0A0N9HY87-F1
#
_entry.id   AF-A0A0N9HY87-F1
#
_cell.length_a   1.000
_cell.length_b   1.000
_cell.length_c   1.000
_cell.angle_alpha   90.00
_cell.angle_beta   90.00
_cell.angle_gamma   90.00
#
_symmetry.space_group_name_H-M   'P 1'
#
loop_
_entity.id
_entity.type
_entity.pdbx_description
1 polymer ?
#
loop_
_entity_poly.entity_id
_entity_poly.type
_entity_poly.pdbx_seq_one_letter_code
_entity_poly.pdbx_strand_id
1 'polypeptide(L)'
;MTSSGAAAAGSWSHKMVEVARRYGFDGWFVNQETAGGDTALATAMKEFLTYLRASGLRVIWYDTMTRTGSVSWQNALTSANQQFFQEGSTRVSDGVFLNFWWNSPGLASSAALARSLSRSPYDLFAGVDVEANGYTTSVGWASVFPEGRPHVTSLGFYRPEWTFKRATGPVDFYTRDNRFWVGQNGDPDTTTTTTTRTAWKGVAHYVSGQTPITTLPFMTNFNTGHGRKFAVVGTVLSTSAYNNLSLQDVLPTWRWGGRVDRHQAHPEPGLGQPVRRRHFVADRGGDQRDQHHPAVRDPAVPGRRGQPHAGPPRTRWARPGCRPG
;
A
#
# COMPACT_ATOMS: atom_id res chain seq x y z
N MET A 1 4.43 17.43 39.08
CA MET A 1 3.62 17.14 37.90
C MET A 1 2.62 18.27 37.76
N THR A 2 2.73 19.10 36.72
CA THR A 2 1.83 20.24 36.50
C THR A 2 0.44 19.73 36.11
N SER A 3 -0.60 20.49 36.47
CA SER A 3 -2.03 20.18 36.20
C SER A 3 -2.34 19.84 34.74
N SER A 4 -1.51 20.30 33.79
CA SER A 4 -1.59 19.98 32.35
C SER A 4 -1.29 18.51 32.02
N GLY A 5 -0.43 17.84 32.78
CA GLY A 5 -0.02 16.45 32.50
C GLY A 5 -1.08 15.41 32.89
N ALA A 6 -1.84 15.68 33.94
CA ALA A 6 -2.92 14.79 34.41
C ALA A 6 -4.18 14.90 33.53
N ALA A 7 -4.53 16.11 33.07
CA ALA A 7 -5.63 16.31 32.13
C ALA A 7 -5.36 15.66 30.76
N ALA A 8 -4.09 15.63 30.32
CA ALA A 8 -3.70 14.95 29.10
C ALA A 8 -3.82 13.41 29.20
N ALA A 9 -3.52 12.79 30.34
CA ALA A 9 -3.56 11.33 30.47
C ALA A 9 -4.97 10.70 30.31
N GLY A 10 -6.03 11.50 30.50
CA GLY A 10 -7.42 11.08 30.34
C GLY A 10 -8.11 11.53 29.05
N SER A 11 -7.42 12.27 28.16
CA SER A 11 -8.04 12.80 26.95
C SER A 11 -8.19 11.73 25.85
N TRP A 12 -9.14 11.96 24.94
CA TRP A 12 -9.28 11.13 23.73
C TRP A 12 -8.01 11.11 22.87
N SER A 13 -7.31 12.24 22.77
CA SER A 13 -6.04 12.31 22.04
C SER A 13 -4.97 11.41 22.65
N HIS A 14 -4.89 11.31 23.98
CA HIS A 14 -3.95 10.40 24.64
C HIS A 14 -4.31 8.93 24.42
N LYS A 15 -5.59 8.58 24.49
CA LYS A 15 -6.02 7.20 24.18
C LYS A 15 -5.72 6.80 22.74
N MET A 16 -5.84 7.72 21.79
CA MET A 16 -5.43 7.46 20.39
C MET A 16 -3.92 7.27 20.24
N VAL A 17 -3.11 7.93 21.07
CA VAL A 17 -1.66 7.68 21.16
C VAL A 17 -1.36 6.31 21.77
N GLU A 18 -2.05 5.93 22.84
CA GLU A 18 -1.91 4.60 23.45
C GLU A 18 -2.28 3.49 22.44
N VAL A 19 -3.38 3.65 21.70
CA VAL A 19 -3.83 2.68 20.68
C VAL A 19 -2.78 2.52 19.58
N ALA A 20 -2.26 3.63 19.02
CA ALA A 20 -1.22 3.59 18.00
C ALA A 20 0.04 2.86 18.48
N ARG A 21 0.51 3.17 19.70
CA ARG A 21 1.68 2.51 20.30
C ARG A 21 1.44 1.05 20.65
N ARG A 22 0.24 0.70 21.14
CA ARG A 22 -0.10 -0.65 21.58
C ARG A 22 -0.25 -1.63 20.42
N TYR A 23 -0.77 -1.16 19.29
CA TYR A 23 -1.00 -1.98 18.10
C TYR A 23 0.08 -1.81 17.02
N GLY A 24 0.97 -0.83 17.16
CA GLY A 24 2.16 -0.69 16.31
C GLY A 24 1.86 -0.07 14.94
N PHE A 25 1.08 1.02 14.89
CA PHE A 25 0.88 1.81 13.67
C PHE A 25 1.25 3.28 13.87
N ASP A 26 1.48 3.98 12.76
CA ASP A 26 2.30 5.21 12.77
C ASP A 26 1.54 6.51 12.99
N GLY A 27 0.20 6.48 12.98
CA GLY A 27 -0.61 7.66 13.25
C GLY A 27 -2.01 7.63 12.66
N TRP A 28 -2.56 8.81 12.36
CA TRP A 28 -3.98 8.99 12.08
C TRP A 28 -4.24 9.89 10.87
N PHE A 29 -5.22 9.49 10.07
CA PHE A 29 -5.90 10.36 9.10
C PHE A 29 -7.19 10.87 9.74
N VAL A 30 -7.34 12.19 9.85
CA VAL A 30 -8.48 12.82 10.53
C VAL A 30 -9.37 13.48 9.48
N ASN A 31 -10.58 12.94 9.34
CA ASN A 31 -11.60 13.44 8.42
C ASN A 31 -12.80 13.97 9.21
N GLN A 32 -12.86 15.28 9.42
CA GLN A 32 -13.99 15.92 10.11
C GLN A 32 -15.00 16.39 9.05
N GLU A 33 -16.07 15.64 8.82
CA GLU A 33 -17.15 16.03 7.87
C GLU A 33 -18.45 16.40 8.58
N THR A 34 -18.47 16.35 9.91
CA THR A 34 -19.66 16.64 10.70
C THR A 34 -19.89 18.15 10.77
N ALA A 35 -20.94 18.63 10.08
CA ALA A 35 -21.36 20.02 10.10
C ALA A 35 -21.86 20.47 11.49
N GLY A 36 -22.10 21.79 11.63
CA GLY A 36 -22.61 22.39 12.86
C GLY A 36 -21.53 22.79 13.87
N GLY A 37 -20.25 22.74 13.49
CA GLY A 37 -19.14 23.22 14.30
C GLY A 37 -19.03 24.75 14.35
N ASP A 38 -18.39 25.24 15.41
CA ASP A 38 -18.07 26.64 15.64
C ASP A 38 -16.56 26.87 15.81
N THR A 39 -16.16 28.12 16.09
CA THR A 39 -14.76 28.48 16.30
C THR A 39 -14.14 27.79 17.52
N ALA A 40 -14.95 27.46 18.54
CA ALA A 40 -14.49 26.73 19.72
C ALA A 40 -14.13 25.29 19.34
N LEU A 41 -14.98 24.60 18.57
CA LEU A 41 -14.69 23.27 18.05
C LEU A 41 -13.47 23.28 17.12
N ALA A 42 -13.34 24.28 16.24
CA ALA A 42 -12.18 24.44 15.37
C ALA A 42 -10.88 24.57 16.18
N THR A 43 -10.92 25.33 17.28
CA THR A 43 -9.77 25.48 18.19
C THR A 43 -9.45 24.16 18.89
N ALA A 44 -10.45 23.48 19.45
CA ALA A 44 -10.26 22.20 20.12
C ALA A 44 -9.71 21.11 19.18
N MET A 45 -10.16 21.07 17.91
CA MET A 45 -9.61 20.13 16.92
C MET A 45 -8.15 20.44 16.60
N LYS A 46 -7.79 21.72 16.43
CA LYS A 46 -6.41 22.13 16.20
C LYS A 46 -5.48 21.70 17.35
N GLU A 47 -5.91 21.88 18.59
CA GLU A 47 -5.19 21.42 19.78
C GLU A 47 -5.06 19.88 19.80
N PHE A 48 -6.14 19.18 19.47
CA PHE A 48 -6.17 17.73 19.37
C PHE A 48 -5.16 17.20 18.32
N LEU A 49 -5.14 17.76 17.11
CA LEU A 49 -4.18 17.40 16.05
C LEU A 49 -2.74 17.68 16.50
N THR A 50 -2.51 18.85 17.11
CA THR A 50 -1.21 19.26 17.63
C THR A 50 -0.71 18.26 18.69
N TYR A 51 -1.57 17.80 19.59
CA TYR A 51 -1.23 16.81 20.61
C TYR A 51 -0.82 15.46 19.99
N LEU A 52 -1.62 14.95 19.04
CA LEU A 52 -1.31 13.69 18.36
C LEU A 52 0.06 13.76 17.67
N ARG A 53 0.29 14.86 16.93
CA ARG A 53 1.56 15.07 16.21
C ARG A 53 2.74 15.22 17.16
N ALA A 54 2.59 16.02 18.23
CA ALA A 54 3.64 16.21 19.23
C ALA A 54 4.00 14.92 19.98
N SER A 55 3.10 13.93 20.00
CA SER A 55 3.33 12.60 20.59
C SER A 55 4.17 11.66 19.70
N GLY A 56 4.60 12.13 18.54
CA GLY A 56 5.43 11.40 17.58
C GLY A 56 4.64 10.65 16.50
N LEU A 57 3.31 10.78 16.46
CA LEU A 57 2.48 10.17 15.43
C LEU A 57 2.44 11.04 14.18
N ARG A 58 2.31 10.39 13.01
CA ARG A 58 2.02 11.07 11.75
C ARG A 58 0.54 11.45 11.68
N VAL A 59 0.24 12.72 11.43
CA VAL A 59 -1.14 13.21 11.34
C VAL A 59 -1.41 13.79 9.95
N ILE A 60 -2.40 13.25 9.24
CA ILE A 60 -2.90 13.81 7.97
C ILE A 60 -4.30 14.36 8.20
N TRP A 61 -4.51 15.62 7.88
CA TRP A 61 -5.79 16.32 7.98
C TRP A 61 -6.51 16.34 6.62
N TYR A 62 -7.81 16.13 6.59
CA TYR A 62 -8.60 16.28 5.37
C TYR A 62 -9.16 17.70 5.24
N ASP A 63 -9.12 18.29 4.04
CA ASP A 63 -9.62 19.62 3.73
C ASP A 63 -11.15 19.72 3.82
N THR A 64 -11.67 19.84 5.04
CA THR A 64 -13.11 19.95 5.33
C THR A 64 -13.43 21.09 6.28
N MET A 65 -13.13 20.94 7.58
CA MET A 65 -13.47 21.93 8.58
C MET A 65 -12.58 23.15 8.42
N THR A 66 -13.21 24.32 8.38
CA THR A 66 -12.52 25.61 8.28
C THR A 66 -12.30 26.22 9.66
N ARG A 67 -11.62 27.36 9.71
CA ARG A 67 -11.32 28.09 10.93
C ARG A 67 -12.54 28.57 11.72
N THR A 68 -13.70 28.59 11.08
CA THR A 68 -14.98 28.92 11.73
C THR A 68 -15.68 27.70 12.33
N GLY A 69 -15.15 26.49 12.13
CA GLY A 69 -15.79 25.22 12.51
C GLY A 69 -16.77 24.69 11.47
N SER A 70 -17.05 25.47 10.41
CA SER A 70 -17.94 25.05 9.33
C SER A 70 -17.24 24.07 8.40
N VAL A 71 -17.98 23.05 7.95
CA VAL A 71 -17.54 22.14 6.89
C VAL A 71 -17.65 22.87 5.55
N SER A 72 -16.50 23.15 4.94
CA SER A 72 -16.40 23.81 3.64
C SER A 72 -15.07 23.44 2.98
N TRP A 73 -15.12 22.46 2.09
CA TRP A 73 -13.96 22.01 1.32
C TRP A 73 -13.41 23.14 0.45
N GLN A 74 -12.14 23.46 0.62
CA GLN A 74 -11.49 24.56 -0.11
C GLN A 74 -10.91 24.10 -1.45
N ASN A 75 -10.68 22.79 -1.60
CA ASN A 75 -9.96 22.17 -2.71
C ASN A 75 -8.52 22.69 -2.87
N ALA A 76 -7.98 23.29 -1.81
CA ALA A 76 -6.73 24.03 -1.78
C ALA A 76 -6.32 24.30 -0.33
N LEU A 77 -5.04 24.58 -0.09
CA LEU A 77 -4.62 25.20 1.16
C LEU A 77 -4.94 26.69 1.08
N THR A 78 -5.72 27.21 2.03
CA THR A 78 -6.17 28.62 2.06
C THR A 78 -6.11 29.17 3.49
N SER A 79 -6.35 30.47 3.64
CA SER A 79 -6.49 31.09 4.97
C SER A 79 -7.64 30.50 5.80
N ALA A 80 -8.61 29.84 5.16
CA ALA A 80 -9.72 29.21 5.85
C ALA A 80 -9.34 27.88 6.54
N ASN A 81 -8.34 27.15 6.04
CA ASN A 81 -7.97 25.83 6.59
C ASN A 81 -6.50 25.74 7.05
N GLN A 82 -5.64 26.72 6.75
CA GLN A 82 -4.19 26.64 7.03
C GLN A 82 -3.86 26.38 8.50
N GLN A 83 -4.71 26.81 9.45
CA GLN A 83 -4.45 26.60 10.88
C GLN A 83 -4.43 25.11 11.28
N PHE A 84 -5.03 24.22 10.49
CA PHE A 84 -4.96 22.77 10.71
C PHE A 84 -3.70 22.14 10.11
N PHE A 85 -2.93 22.91 9.33
CA PHE A 85 -1.65 22.53 8.76
C PHE A 85 -0.49 23.14 9.57
N GLN A 86 -0.49 24.46 9.69
CA GLN A 86 0.52 25.27 10.36
C GLN A 86 -0.13 26.54 10.95
N GLU A 87 0.13 26.83 12.22
CA GLU A 87 -0.32 28.08 12.86
C GLU A 87 0.85 28.75 13.58
N GLY A 88 1.32 29.88 13.04
CA GLY A 88 2.56 30.52 13.52
C GLY A 88 3.72 29.52 13.47
N SER A 89 4.42 29.34 14.59
CA SER A 89 5.50 28.35 14.74
C SER A 89 5.01 26.93 15.03
N THR A 90 3.71 26.73 15.29
CA THR A 90 3.14 25.43 15.65
C THR A 90 2.80 24.62 14.40
N ARG A 91 3.47 23.48 14.26
CA ARG A 91 3.14 22.45 13.26
C ARG A 91 1.97 21.61 13.77
N VAL A 92 0.79 21.80 13.17
CA VAL A 92 -0.47 21.19 13.63
C VAL A 92 -0.70 19.80 13.04
N SER A 93 -0.41 19.61 11.75
CA SER A 93 -0.44 18.30 11.08
C SER A 93 0.77 18.10 10.18
N ASP A 94 1.06 16.85 9.83
CA ASP A 94 2.15 16.48 8.92
C ASP A 94 1.79 16.65 7.45
N GLY A 95 0.49 16.67 7.12
CA GLY A 95 0.05 17.01 5.78
C GLY A 95 -1.46 17.21 5.68
N VAL A 96 -1.89 17.74 4.54
CA VAL A 96 -3.30 18.00 4.23
C VAL A 96 -3.68 17.25 2.97
N PHE A 97 -4.71 16.41 3.06
CA PHE A 97 -5.38 15.85 1.90
C PHE A 97 -6.41 16.86 1.40
N LEU A 98 -6.12 17.47 0.24
CA LEU A 98 -6.98 18.46 -0.39
C LEU A 98 -8.17 17.77 -1.04
N ASN A 99 -9.35 18.38 -0.93
CA ASN A 99 -10.55 17.85 -1.55
C ASN A 99 -10.46 17.84 -3.09
N PHE A 100 -11.32 17.06 -3.75
CA PHE A 100 -11.14 16.61 -5.14
C PHE A 100 -11.24 17.70 -6.22
N TRP A 101 -11.97 18.80 -5.99
CA TRP A 101 -12.26 19.81 -7.03
C TRP A 101 -11.17 20.87 -7.17
N TRP A 102 -9.91 20.46 -7.14
CA TRP A 102 -8.77 21.37 -7.30
C TRP A 102 -8.53 21.73 -8.78
N ASN A 103 -7.76 22.79 -9.01
CA ASN A 103 -7.32 23.22 -10.34
C ASN A 103 -5.87 23.76 -10.29
N SER A 104 -5.27 24.01 -11.46
CA SER A 104 -3.86 24.44 -11.54
C SER A 104 -3.56 25.73 -10.74
N PRO A 105 -4.33 26.83 -10.88
CA PRO A 105 -4.14 28.01 -10.04
C PRO A 105 -4.25 27.73 -8.53
N GLY A 106 -5.22 26.90 -8.12
CA GLY A 106 -5.43 26.53 -6.72
C GLY A 106 -4.28 25.71 -6.12
N LEU A 107 -3.71 24.78 -6.88
CA LEU A 107 -2.53 24.03 -6.44
C LEU A 107 -1.28 24.91 -6.40
N ALA A 108 -1.12 25.81 -7.36
CA ALA A 108 0.00 26.76 -7.38
C ALA A 108 -0.04 27.73 -6.17
N SER A 109 -1.22 28.27 -5.84
CA SER A 109 -1.40 29.13 -4.66
C SER A 109 -1.23 28.35 -3.36
N SER A 110 -1.73 27.10 -3.30
CA SER A 110 -1.51 26.21 -2.16
C SER A 110 -0.03 25.95 -1.91
N ALA A 111 0.74 25.67 -2.97
CA ALA A 111 2.17 25.44 -2.87
C ALA A 111 2.93 26.71 -2.45
N ALA A 112 2.51 27.89 -2.91
CA ALA A 112 3.08 29.17 -2.47
C ALA A 112 2.79 29.45 -0.99
N LEU A 113 1.55 29.19 -0.55
CA LEU A 113 1.13 29.35 0.84
C LEU A 113 1.85 28.36 1.77
N ALA A 114 2.01 27.09 1.38
CA ALA A 114 2.79 26.14 2.15
C ALA A 114 4.22 26.64 2.38
N ARG A 115 4.88 27.16 1.33
CA ARG A 115 6.24 27.73 1.46
C ARG A 115 6.28 28.96 2.36
N SER A 116 5.30 29.87 2.27
CA SER A 116 5.26 31.04 3.15
C SER A 116 5.02 30.66 4.63
N LEU A 117 4.37 29.53 4.87
CA LEU A 117 4.21 28.90 6.18
C LEU A 117 5.44 28.06 6.61
N SER A 118 6.56 28.13 5.89
CA SER A 118 7.77 27.30 6.12
C SER A 118 7.49 25.80 6.09
N ARG A 119 6.54 25.37 5.25
CA ARG A 119 6.18 23.97 5.03
C ARG A 119 6.46 23.54 3.60
N SER A 120 6.67 22.24 3.43
CA SER A 120 6.84 21.66 2.10
C SER A 120 5.51 21.66 1.35
N PRO A 121 5.46 22.08 0.08
CA PRO A 121 4.26 21.90 -0.74
C PRO A 121 3.96 20.41 -0.99
N TYR A 122 4.93 19.51 -0.78
CA TYR A 122 4.74 18.06 -0.88
C TYR A 122 4.04 17.45 0.36
N ASP A 123 3.80 18.24 1.42
CA ASP A 123 2.92 17.84 2.51
C ASP A 123 1.43 18.04 2.15
N LEU A 124 1.12 18.59 0.97
CA LEU A 124 -0.24 18.73 0.44
C LEU A 124 -0.50 17.61 -0.57
N PHE A 125 -1.56 16.84 -0.36
CA PHE A 125 -1.96 15.73 -1.22
C PHE A 125 -3.20 16.15 -2.02
N ALA A 126 -3.02 16.48 -3.30
CA ALA A 126 -4.12 16.77 -4.21
C ALA A 126 -5.00 15.51 -4.38
N GLY A 127 -6.22 15.54 -3.84
CA GLY A 127 -7.10 14.38 -3.80
C GLY A 127 -7.66 13.99 -5.16
N VAL A 128 -7.65 12.71 -5.49
CA VAL A 128 -8.28 12.14 -6.68
C VAL A 128 -9.23 11.04 -6.25
N ASP A 129 -10.52 11.23 -6.53
CA ASP A 129 -11.54 10.21 -6.35
C ASP A 129 -11.48 9.19 -7.48
N VAL A 130 -11.10 7.95 -7.13
CA VAL A 130 -11.04 6.82 -8.06
C VAL A 130 -12.08 5.74 -7.73
N GLU A 131 -13.01 5.98 -6.80
CA GLU A 131 -13.95 4.98 -6.28
C GLU A 131 -14.88 4.40 -7.38
N ALA A 132 -15.34 5.26 -8.28
CA ALA A 132 -16.21 4.85 -9.38
C ALA A 132 -15.39 4.28 -10.55
N ASN A 133 -14.36 5.01 -10.97
CA ASN A 133 -13.77 4.90 -12.30
C ASN A 133 -12.31 4.40 -12.32
N GLY A 134 -11.62 4.33 -11.18
CA GLY A 134 -10.25 3.83 -11.16
C GLY A 134 -9.33 4.62 -12.08
N TYR A 135 -8.55 3.89 -12.90
CA TYR A 135 -7.67 4.49 -13.91
C TYR A 135 -8.42 5.11 -15.11
N THR A 136 -9.76 5.10 -15.16
CA THR A 136 -10.53 5.87 -16.15
C THR A 136 -10.98 7.23 -15.62
N THR A 137 -10.70 7.53 -14.35
CA THR A 137 -10.91 8.87 -13.77
C THR A 137 -10.11 9.92 -14.57
N SER A 138 -10.79 10.99 -14.98
CA SER A 138 -10.13 12.15 -15.59
C SER A 138 -9.40 12.95 -14.51
N VAL A 139 -8.09 13.12 -14.68
CA VAL A 139 -7.25 13.85 -13.73
C VAL A 139 -6.51 14.97 -14.45
N GLY A 140 -6.45 16.16 -13.85
CA GLY A 140 -5.63 17.26 -14.31
C GLY A 140 -4.14 17.03 -14.02
N TRP A 141 -3.54 15.96 -14.52
CA TRP A 141 -2.19 15.50 -14.16
C TRP A 141 -1.13 16.60 -14.20
N ALA A 142 -1.11 17.40 -15.27
CA ALA A 142 -0.15 18.49 -15.44
C ALA A 142 -0.26 19.62 -14.38
N SER A 143 -1.36 19.69 -13.63
CA SER A 143 -1.51 20.62 -12.50
C SER A 143 -0.74 20.16 -11.26
N VAL A 144 -0.51 18.85 -11.12
CA VAL A 144 0.24 18.24 -10.01
C VAL A 144 1.67 17.92 -10.46
N PHE A 145 1.79 17.27 -11.62
CA PHE A 145 3.02 16.76 -12.22
C PHE A 145 3.24 17.34 -13.63
N PRO A 146 3.62 18.62 -13.73
CA PRO A 146 3.95 19.23 -15.03
C PRO A 146 5.20 18.60 -15.64
N GLU A 147 5.11 18.15 -16.88
CA GLU A 147 6.24 17.55 -17.62
C GLU A 147 7.47 18.46 -17.65
N GLY A 148 8.64 17.89 -17.38
CA GLY A 148 9.92 18.61 -17.41
C GLY A 148 10.07 19.70 -16.35
N ARG A 149 9.17 19.75 -15.35
CA ARG A 149 9.22 20.71 -14.23
C ARG A 149 9.05 19.98 -12.90
N PRO A 150 9.48 20.59 -11.77
CA PRO A 150 9.20 20.03 -10.46
C PRO A 150 7.70 19.87 -10.21
N HIS A 151 7.33 18.80 -9.51
CA HIS A 151 5.97 18.58 -9.02
C HIS A 151 5.50 19.76 -8.17
N VAL A 152 4.22 20.11 -8.29
CA VAL A 152 3.63 21.27 -7.61
C VAL A 152 3.27 20.94 -6.16
N THR A 153 2.62 19.78 -5.97
CA THR A 153 2.21 19.20 -4.68
C THR A 153 2.35 17.68 -4.75
N SER A 154 2.04 16.96 -3.67
CA SER A 154 1.84 15.51 -3.71
C SER A 154 0.43 15.17 -4.22
N LEU A 155 0.17 13.88 -4.42
CA LEU A 155 -1.13 13.35 -4.84
C LEU A 155 -1.70 12.43 -3.76
N GLY A 156 -3.03 12.42 -3.59
CA GLY A 156 -3.72 11.47 -2.71
C GLY A 156 -4.83 10.73 -3.46
N PHE A 157 -4.89 9.40 -3.38
CA PHE A 157 -5.99 8.64 -3.96
C PHE A 157 -7.05 8.32 -2.91
N TYR A 158 -8.29 8.72 -3.19
CA TYR A 158 -9.45 8.26 -2.46
C TYR A 158 -10.00 7.00 -3.13
N ARG A 159 -10.00 5.90 -2.36
CA ARG A 159 -10.50 4.56 -2.72
C ARG A 159 -9.75 3.81 -3.83
N PRO A 160 -8.39 3.74 -3.79
CA PRO A 160 -7.63 2.97 -4.77
C PRO A 160 -7.91 1.45 -4.70
N GLU A 161 -8.57 0.95 -3.66
CA GLU A 161 -9.03 -0.45 -3.61
C GLU A 161 -10.08 -0.77 -4.67
N TRP A 162 -10.52 0.22 -5.47
CA TRP A 162 -11.21 0.01 -6.74
C TRP A 162 -10.60 -1.11 -7.59
N THR A 163 -9.26 -1.20 -7.64
CA THR A 163 -8.55 -2.24 -8.41
C THR A 163 -8.96 -3.65 -7.97
N PHE A 164 -9.21 -3.83 -6.67
CA PHE A 164 -9.68 -5.06 -6.07
C PHE A 164 -11.21 -5.20 -6.13
N LYS A 165 -11.95 -4.16 -5.71
CA LYS A 165 -13.42 -4.18 -5.60
C LYS A 165 -14.13 -4.35 -6.94
N ARG A 166 -13.50 -3.96 -8.05
CA ARG A 166 -14.04 -4.13 -9.41
C ARG A 166 -13.47 -5.35 -10.13
N ALA A 167 -12.59 -6.12 -9.50
CA ALA A 167 -12.01 -7.29 -10.11
C ALA A 167 -12.97 -8.48 -10.08
N THR A 168 -12.96 -9.30 -11.13
CA THR A 168 -13.68 -10.58 -11.19
C THR A 168 -12.92 -11.75 -10.54
N GLY A 169 -11.66 -11.52 -10.17
CA GLY A 169 -10.80 -12.49 -9.49
C GLY A 169 -9.35 -11.99 -9.39
N PRO A 170 -8.43 -12.79 -8.79
CA PRO A 170 -7.05 -12.37 -8.54
C PRO A 170 -6.28 -11.89 -9.79
N VAL A 171 -6.47 -12.55 -10.94
CA VAL A 171 -5.79 -12.17 -12.20
C VAL A 171 -6.26 -10.80 -12.69
N ASP A 172 -7.57 -10.55 -12.66
CA ASP A 172 -8.13 -9.24 -13.04
C ASP A 172 -7.70 -8.15 -12.05
N PHE A 173 -7.65 -8.46 -10.74
CA PHE A 173 -7.13 -7.55 -9.72
C PHE A 173 -5.69 -7.12 -10.05
N TYR A 174 -4.77 -8.06 -10.27
CA TYR A 174 -3.39 -7.72 -10.60
C TYR A 174 -3.25 -6.99 -11.93
N THR A 175 -4.09 -7.29 -12.92
CA THR A 175 -4.11 -6.57 -14.20
C THR A 175 -4.52 -5.10 -13.99
N ARG A 176 -5.58 -4.87 -13.20
CA ARG A 176 -6.05 -3.52 -12.87
C ARG A 176 -5.06 -2.76 -12.01
N ASP A 177 -4.49 -3.42 -11.00
CA ASP A 177 -3.48 -2.86 -10.11
C ASP A 177 -2.22 -2.46 -10.90
N ASN A 178 -1.75 -3.32 -11.80
CA ASN A 178 -0.60 -3.00 -12.65
C ASN A 178 -0.89 -1.79 -13.55
N ARG A 179 -2.08 -1.74 -14.17
CA ARG A 179 -2.48 -0.59 -15.00
C ARG A 179 -2.61 0.70 -14.18
N PHE A 180 -3.11 0.62 -12.95
CA PHE A 180 -3.25 1.78 -12.06
C PHE A 180 -1.88 2.33 -11.64
N TRP A 181 -0.98 1.47 -11.18
CA TRP A 181 0.30 1.91 -10.62
C TRP A 181 1.41 2.08 -11.65
N VAL A 182 1.52 1.19 -12.65
CA VAL A 182 2.59 1.20 -13.65
C VAL A 182 2.17 1.90 -14.93
N GLY A 183 0.92 1.69 -15.36
CA GLY A 183 0.38 2.27 -16.58
C GLY A 183 0.01 1.23 -17.62
N GLN A 184 -0.59 1.68 -18.73
CA GLN A 184 -1.15 0.79 -19.76
C GLN A 184 -0.10 -0.11 -20.43
N ASN A 185 1.13 0.35 -20.56
CA ASN A 185 2.20 -0.40 -21.22
C ASN A 185 2.77 -1.51 -20.31
N GLY A 186 2.45 -1.48 -19.02
CA GLY A 186 2.92 -2.48 -18.06
C GLY A 186 4.44 -2.47 -17.87
N ASP A 187 5.10 -1.34 -18.15
CA ASP A 187 6.53 -1.15 -18.01
C ASP A 187 6.81 0.27 -17.49
N PRO A 188 7.43 0.42 -16.31
CA PRO A 188 7.71 1.74 -15.73
C PRO A 188 8.72 2.56 -16.54
N ASP A 189 9.54 1.94 -17.41
CA ASP A 189 10.48 2.65 -18.29
C ASP A 189 9.79 3.20 -19.56
N THR A 190 8.63 2.64 -19.92
CA THR A 190 7.88 3.03 -21.12
C THR A 190 6.45 3.42 -20.75
N THR A 191 6.30 4.58 -20.12
CA THR A 191 5.02 5.05 -19.58
C THR A 191 4.26 6.03 -20.48
N THR A 192 4.85 6.45 -21.59
CA THR A 192 4.21 7.32 -22.57
C THR A 192 3.12 6.57 -23.34
N THR A 193 1.90 7.08 -23.33
CA THR A 193 0.79 6.59 -24.15
C THR A 193 0.60 7.51 -25.36
N THR A 194 0.21 6.96 -26.51
CA THR A 194 -0.12 7.71 -27.74
C THR A 194 -1.47 8.46 -27.65
N THR A 195 -2.18 8.32 -26.54
CA THR A 195 -3.49 8.94 -26.29
C THR A 195 -3.38 10.24 -25.49
N THR A 196 -4.50 10.98 -25.45
CA THR A 196 -4.68 12.35 -24.96
C THR A 196 -3.94 12.69 -23.66
N ARG A 197 -3.67 13.99 -23.44
CA ARG A 197 -3.05 14.54 -22.20
C ARG A 197 -3.69 14.07 -20.88
N THR A 198 -4.93 13.60 -20.94
CA THR A 198 -5.73 13.12 -19.80
C THR A 198 -5.61 11.61 -19.55
N ALA A 199 -4.89 10.87 -20.39
CA ALA A 199 -4.73 9.42 -20.26
C ALA A 199 -4.02 9.05 -18.95
N TRP A 200 -4.44 7.94 -18.35
CA TRP A 200 -3.82 7.40 -17.15
C TRP A 200 -2.50 6.71 -17.49
N LYS A 201 -1.41 7.45 -17.37
CA LYS A 201 -0.04 6.97 -17.66
C LYS A 201 0.52 6.00 -16.60
N GLY A 202 -0.17 5.85 -15.46
CA GLY A 202 0.33 5.14 -14.29
C GLY A 202 1.12 6.04 -13.35
N VAL A 203 1.12 5.71 -12.07
CA VAL A 203 1.86 6.45 -11.02
C VAL A 203 3.37 6.40 -11.27
N ALA A 204 3.88 5.28 -11.77
CA ALA A 204 5.30 5.09 -12.09
C ALA A 204 5.85 6.07 -13.13
N HIS A 205 4.98 6.70 -13.94
CA HIS A 205 5.38 7.76 -14.85
C HIS A 205 5.87 9.01 -14.11
N TYR A 206 5.28 9.30 -12.94
CA TYR A 206 5.49 10.55 -12.21
C TYR A 206 6.31 10.38 -10.94
N VAL A 207 6.29 9.19 -10.33
CA VAL A 207 6.94 8.91 -9.04
C VAL A 207 7.81 7.66 -9.16
N SER A 208 9.09 7.81 -8.83
CA SER A 208 10.05 6.70 -8.86
C SER A 208 9.72 5.65 -7.78
N GLY A 209 9.91 4.38 -8.14
CA GLY A 209 9.78 3.27 -7.19
C GLY A 209 10.79 3.37 -6.04
N GLN A 210 10.36 2.98 -4.84
CA GLN A 210 11.20 2.86 -3.66
C GLN A 210 11.39 1.38 -3.30
N THR A 211 12.44 1.07 -2.53
CA THR A 211 12.73 -0.31 -2.10
C THR A 211 13.05 -0.38 -0.62
N PRO A 212 12.47 -1.35 0.13
CA PRO A 212 12.89 -1.64 1.50
C PRO A 212 14.17 -2.49 1.55
N ILE A 213 14.67 -2.98 0.41
CA ILE A 213 15.84 -3.85 0.31
C ILE A 213 17.11 -3.00 0.46
N THR A 214 17.56 -2.81 1.69
CA THR A 214 18.69 -1.93 2.04
C THR A 214 19.83 -2.64 2.74
N THR A 215 19.65 -3.90 3.14
CA THR A 215 20.64 -4.72 3.86
C THR A 215 20.56 -6.20 3.45
N LEU A 216 21.65 -6.95 3.68
CA LEU A 216 21.72 -8.39 3.43
C LEU A 216 21.56 -9.20 4.74
N PRO A 217 21.05 -10.44 4.70
CA PRO A 217 20.50 -11.11 3.51
C PRO A 217 19.08 -10.66 3.17
N PHE A 218 18.79 -10.50 1.88
CA PHE A 218 17.42 -10.31 1.38
C PHE A 218 16.80 -11.65 0.96
N MET A 219 15.54 -11.88 1.34
CA MET A 219 14.77 -13.05 0.95
C MET A 219 13.36 -12.65 0.51
N THR A 220 12.85 -13.30 -0.53
CA THR A 220 11.44 -13.21 -0.96
C THR A 220 11.05 -14.55 -1.58
N ASN A 221 9.83 -15.00 -1.32
CA ASN A 221 9.18 -16.11 -2.02
C ASN A 221 8.10 -15.60 -2.97
N PHE A 222 8.04 -14.27 -3.17
CA PHE A 222 6.98 -13.58 -3.90
C PHE A 222 5.58 -13.91 -3.36
N ASN A 223 5.48 -14.15 -2.05
CA ASN A 223 4.20 -14.37 -1.41
C ASN A 223 3.39 -13.07 -1.45
N THR A 224 2.23 -13.12 -2.10
CA THR A 224 1.32 -11.98 -2.22
C THR A 224 0.37 -11.85 -1.03
N GLY A 225 0.51 -12.71 -0.01
CA GLY A 225 -0.36 -12.74 1.16
C GLY A 225 -1.70 -13.43 0.91
N HIS A 226 -1.88 -14.11 -0.22
CA HIS A 226 -3.08 -14.91 -0.54
C HIS A 226 -2.73 -15.99 -1.56
N GLY A 227 -3.59 -16.99 -1.69
CA GLY A 227 -3.40 -18.06 -2.66
C GLY A 227 -4.53 -19.08 -2.65
N ARG A 228 -4.58 -19.90 -3.70
CA ARG A 228 -5.54 -21.02 -3.83
C ARG A 228 -5.12 -22.28 -3.07
N LYS A 229 -3.85 -22.34 -2.68
CA LYS A 229 -3.23 -23.45 -1.93
C LYS A 229 -2.07 -22.89 -1.11
N PHE A 230 -1.70 -23.58 -0.04
CA PHE A 230 -0.55 -23.24 0.77
C PHE A 230 0.52 -24.33 0.63
N ALA A 231 1.73 -23.97 0.23
CA ALA A 231 2.83 -24.91 0.00
C ALA A 231 4.11 -24.51 0.75
N VAL A 232 4.80 -25.51 1.30
CA VAL A 232 6.03 -25.38 2.07
C VAL A 232 7.12 -26.21 1.39
N VAL A 233 8.20 -25.57 0.92
CA VAL A 233 9.32 -26.23 0.23
C VAL A 233 8.83 -27.13 -0.94
N GLY A 234 7.85 -26.63 -1.70
CA GLY A 234 7.25 -27.32 -2.84
C GLY A 234 6.18 -28.34 -2.48
N THR A 235 6.00 -28.70 -1.20
CA THR A 235 4.97 -29.63 -0.75
C THR A 235 3.69 -28.86 -0.39
N VAL A 236 2.56 -29.22 -1.04
CA VAL A 236 1.26 -28.63 -0.72
C VAL A 236 0.81 -29.13 0.66
N LEU A 237 0.61 -28.19 1.60
CA LEU A 237 0.08 -28.46 2.93
C LEU A 237 -1.42 -28.24 3.03
N SER A 238 -1.97 -27.35 2.20
CA SER A 238 -3.41 -27.10 2.13
C SER A 238 -3.82 -26.81 0.69
N THR A 239 -4.94 -27.38 0.29
CA THR A 239 -5.63 -27.11 -0.99
C THR A 239 -6.76 -26.09 -0.85
N SER A 240 -6.99 -25.57 0.37
CA SER A 240 -7.95 -24.50 0.60
C SER A 240 -7.36 -23.14 0.24
N ALA A 241 -8.20 -22.26 -0.30
CA ALA A 241 -7.84 -20.87 -0.51
C ALA A 241 -7.58 -20.17 0.83
N TYR A 242 -6.66 -19.20 0.84
CA TYR A 242 -6.33 -18.42 2.04
C TYR A 242 -5.98 -16.98 1.67
N ASN A 243 -6.12 -16.08 2.65
CA ASN A 243 -5.48 -14.78 2.65
C ASN A 243 -4.94 -14.48 4.07
N ASN A 244 -3.71 -14.03 4.14
CA ASN A 244 -3.03 -13.53 5.32
C ASN A 244 -1.93 -12.55 4.86
N LEU A 245 -2.25 -11.26 4.86
CA LEU A 245 -1.33 -10.20 4.39
C LEU A 245 -0.11 -10.04 5.29
N SER A 246 -0.14 -10.54 6.53
CA SER A 246 1.06 -10.60 7.39
C SER A 246 2.14 -11.53 6.85
N LEU A 247 1.83 -12.36 5.85
CA LEU A 247 2.78 -13.22 5.14
C LEU A 247 3.23 -12.64 3.79
N GLN A 248 2.78 -11.43 3.43
CA GLN A 248 3.18 -10.81 2.18
C GLN A 248 4.67 -10.47 2.19
N ASP A 249 5.39 -10.91 1.16
CA ASP A 249 6.80 -10.59 0.97
C ASP A 249 6.97 -9.24 0.28
N VAL A 250 8.20 -8.72 0.29
CA VAL A 250 8.62 -7.69 -0.65
C VAL A 250 8.52 -8.24 -2.08
N LEU A 251 7.71 -7.59 -2.91
CA LEU A 251 7.50 -7.92 -4.34
C LEU A 251 8.47 -7.12 -5.22
N PRO A 252 8.60 -7.44 -6.53
CA PRO A 252 9.45 -6.67 -7.45
C PRO A 252 9.08 -5.18 -7.48
N THR A 253 10.08 -4.30 -7.39
CA THR A 253 9.91 -2.84 -7.49
C THR A 253 9.32 -2.42 -8.84
N TRP A 254 9.65 -3.14 -9.91
CA TRP A 254 9.20 -2.86 -11.28
C TRP A 254 8.36 -4.01 -11.83
N ARG A 255 7.18 -3.70 -12.40
CA ARG A 255 6.18 -4.68 -12.91
C ARG A 255 5.71 -4.28 -14.32
N TRP A 256 6.41 -4.59 -15.39
CA TRP A 256 7.70 -5.27 -15.51
C TRP A 256 8.66 -4.38 -16.29
N GLY A 257 9.87 -4.15 -15.77
CA GLY A 257 10.92 -3.48 -16.53
C GLY A 257 11.68 -4.48 -17.39
N GLY A 258 12.06 -4.09 -18.61
CA GLY A 258 13.02 -4.85 -19.42
C GLY A 258 13.02 -4.51 -20.90
N ARG A 259 14.17 -4.07 -21.43
CA ARG A 259 14.51 -4.25 -22.84
C ARG A 259 14.79 -5.73 -23.07
N VAL A 260 14.07 -6.35 -24.01
CA VAL A 260 14.51 -7.62 -24.59
C VAL A 260 15.58 -7.28 -25.61
N ASP A 261 16.86 -7.47 -25.27
CA ASP A 261 17.92 -7.41 -26.26
C ASP A 261 17.67 -8.51 -27.31
N ARG A 262 17.27 -8.10 -28.52
CA ARG A 262 17.01 -8.99 -29.67
C ARG A 262 18.30 -9.52 -30.29
N HIS A 263 19.21 -10.04 -29.49
CA HIS A 263 20.26 -10.91 -30.00
C HIS A 263 20.00 -12.33 -29.50
N GLN A 264 19.54 -13.16 -30.45
CA GLN A 264 18.95 -14.50 -30.31
C GLN A 264 17.47 -14.50 -29.89
N ALA A 265 16.61 -14.24 -30.88
CA ALA A 265 15.25 -14.74 -30.86
C ALA A 265 15.28 -16.27 -30.88
N HIS A 266 15.26 -16.88 -29.70
CA HIS A 266 14.63 -18.18 -29.52
C HIS A 266 13.15 -17.93 -29.21
N PRO A 267 12.22 -18.68 -29.83
CA PRO A 267 10.79 -18.53 -29.55
C PRO A 267 10.54 -18.78 -28.06
N GLU A 268 9.51 -18.12 -27.53
CA GLU A 268 9.12 -18.11 -26.12
C GLU A 268 9.49 -19.39 -25.35
N PRO A 269 10.05 -19.31 -24.13
CA PRO A 269 10.17 -20.48 -23.29
C PRO A 269 8.76 -20.82 -22.76
N GLY A 270 8.10 -21.69 -23.51
CA GLY A 270 7.09 -22.59 -22.97
C GLY A 270 7.62 -23.27 -21.71
N LEU A 271 6.74 -23.38 -20.73
CA LEU A 271 6.94 -24.08 -19.47
C LEU A 271 7.62 -25.44 -19.68
N GLY A 272 8.84 -25.59 -19.17
CA GLY A 272 9.45 -26.89 -18.93
C GLY A 272 10.96 -26.90 -19.11
N GLN A 273 11.72 -26.81 -18.01
CA GLN A 273 12.90 -27.64 -17.69
C GLN A 273 13.36 -27.33 -16.24
N PRO A 274 13.94 -28.32 -15.51
CA PRO A 274 13.93 -28.34 -14.06
C PRO A 274 15.17 -27.66 -13.47
N VAL A 275 15.01 -26.46 -12.93
CA VAL A 275 15.98 -25.91 -11.99
C VAL A 275 15.59 -26.43 -10.60
N ARG A 276 16.47 -27.22 -9.96
CA ARG A 276 16.33 -27.60 -8.55
C ARG A 276 16.23 -26.32 -7.72
N ARG A 277 15.01 -25.96 -7.31
CA ARG A 277 14.74 -24.76 -6.53
C ARG A 277 13.92 -25.17 -5.31
N ARG A 278 14.49 -24.94 -4.13
CA ARG A 278 13.74 -24.95 -2.87
C ARG A 278 12.83 -23.72 -2.92
N HIS A 279 11.53 -23.92 -3.11
CA HIS A 279 10.59 -22.81 -3.21
C HIS A 279 9.42 -23.01 -2.26
N PHE A 280 9.01 -21.95 -1.59
CA PHE A 280 7.60 -21.73 -1.31
C PHE A 280 6.98 -21.11 -2.58
N VAL A 281 5.85 -21.65 -3.04
CA VAL A 281 5.09 -21.11 -4.17
C VAL A 281 3.64 -20.98 -3.72
N ALA A 282 3.22 -19.76 -3.40
CA ALA A 282 1.83 -19.47 -3.04
C ALA A 282 0.92 -19.29 -4.26
N ASP A 283 1.46 -18.92 -5.43
CA ASP A 283 0.65 -18.87 -6.64
C ASP A 283 1.52 -18.94 -7.91
N ARG A 284 1.46 -20.07 -8.63
CA ARG A 284 1.58 -20.06 -10.08
C ARG A 284 0.23 -20.46 -10.62
N GLY A 285 -0.66 -19.50 -10.78
CA GLY A 285 -1.81 -19.63 -11.67
C GLY A 285 -1.30 -19.65 -13.11
N GLY A 286 -1.07 -20.84 -13.66
CA GLY A 286 -0.67 -21.04 -15.04
C GLY A 286 -1.06 -22.44 -15.54
N ASP A 287 -2.08 -22.43 -16.42
CA ASP A 287 -2.61 -23.48 -17.30
C ASP A 287 -3.19 -24.77 -16.67
N GLN A 288 -4.52 -24.86 -16.66
CA GLN A 288 -5.24 -26.14 -16.66
C GLN A 288 -5.26 -26.67 -18.10
N ARG A 289 -4.34 -27.58 -18.42
CA ARG A 289 -4.57 -28.56 -19.47
C ARG A 289 -4.27 -29.95 -18.93
N ASP A 290 -5.34 -30.74 -18.84
CA ASP A 290 -5.30 -32.18 -18.71
C ASP A 290 -4.33 -32.75 -19.76
N GLN A 291 -3.28 -33.42 -19.28
CA GLN A 291 -2.57 -34.41 -20.09
C GLN A 291 -2.48 -35.71 -19.30
N HIS A 292 -3.36 -36.62 -19.68
CA HIS A 292 -3.26 -38.05 -19.42
C HIS A 292 -2.07 -38.68 -20.18
N HIS A 293 -1.52 -39.73 -19.57
CA HIS A 293 -0.67 -40.82 -20.11
C HIS A 293 0.86 -40.71 -19.98
N PRO A 294 1.58 -41.86 -19.98
CA PRO A 294 1.48 -42.99 -19.07
C PRO A 294 2.82 -43.23 -18.33
N ALA A 295 2.79 -44.01 -17.25
CA ALA A 295 3.96 -44.32 -16.44
C ALA A 295 5.04 -45.07 -17.24
N VAL A 296 6.25 -44.51 -17.29
CA VAL A 296 7.46 -45.23 -17.71
C VAL A 296 8.00 -45.96 -16.49
N ARG A 297 8.02 -47.29 -16.57
CA ARG A 297 8.66 -48.19 -15.61
C ARG A 297 10.18 -48.10 -15.78
N ASP A 298 10.90 -47.92 -14.68
CA ASP A 298 12.33 -48.23 -14.63
C ASP A 298 12.57 -49.73 -14.32
N PRO A 299 13.63 -50.33 -14.88
CA PRO A 299 13.93 -51.75 -14.72
C PRO A 299 14.56 -52.05 -13.36
N ALA A 300 14.25 -53.25 -12.88
CA ALA A 300 14.72 -53.80 -11.61
C ALA A 300 16.24 -53.97 -11.54
N VAL A 301 16.82 -53.70 -10.36
CA VAL A 301 18.14 -54.19 -9.96
C VAL A 301 17.96 -55.12 -8.75
N PRO A 302 18.47 -56.37 -8.78
CA PRO A 302 18.20 -57.36 -7.74
C PRO A 302 19.25 -57.36 -6.61
N GLY A 303 18.76 -57.50 -5.38
CA GLY A 303 19.41 -58.29 -4.33
C GLY A 303 20.35 -57.56 -3.36
N ARG A 304 19.97 -57.56 -2.07
CA ARG A 304 20.78 -58.13 -0.97
C ARG A 304 19.94 -58.25 0.30
N ARG A 305 19.92 -59.47 0.87
CA ARG A 305 19.36 -59.81 2.18
C ARG A 305 20.33 -59.38 3.29
N GLY A 306 19.78 -59.00 4.44
CA GLY A 306 20.50 -58.86 5.71
C GLY A 306 19.64 -58.23 6.81
N GLN A 307 19.10 -59.06 7.71
CA GLN A 307 18.64 -58.69 9.06
C GLN A 307 19.81 -58.90 10.07
N PRO A 308 19.77 -58.55 11.40
CA PRO A 308 18.59 -58.26 12.25
C PRO A 308 18.73 -57.16 13.37
N HIS A 309 17.61 -56.96 14.09
CA HIS A 309 17.40 -56.48 15.49
C HIS A 309 17.70 -55.03 15.94
N ALA A 310 16.67 -54.33 16.46
CA ALA A 310 16.44 -54.03 17.90
C ALA A 310 15.36 -52.93 18.09
N GLY A 311 14.50 -53.07 19.11
CA GLY A 311 13.42 -52.14 19.46
C GLY A 311 13.83 -50.96 20.37
N PRO A 312 12.89 -50.33 21.11
CA PRO A 312 12.42 -48.95 20.88
C PRO A 312 12.83 -47.97 22.03
N PRO A 313 12.40 -46.69 22.06
CA PRO A 313 11.07 -46.38 22.67
C PRO A 313 10.30 -45.20 22.06
N ARG A 314 9.00 -45.20 22.40
CA ARG A 314 7.99 -44.16 22.14
C ARG A 314 8.15 -42.98 23.10
N THR A 315 7.93 -41.75 22.62
CA THR A 315 7.60 -40.59 23.46
C THR A 315 6.29 -39.96 23.02
N ARG A 316 5.28 -40.06 23.89
CA ARG A 316 4.01 -39.31 23.85
C ARG A 316 4.25 -37.89 24.33
N TRP A 317 3.72 -36.90 23.62
CA TRP A 317 3.54 -35.55 24.16
C TRP A 317 2.13 -35.40 24.75
N ALA A 318 2.10 -34.98 26.01
CA ALA A 318 0.91 -34.76 26.81
C ALA A 318 0.22 -33.43 26.44
N ARG A 319 -1.12 -33.41 26.51
CA ARG A 319 -1.95 -32.21 26.46
C ARG A 319 -2.02 -31.57 27.86
N PRO A 320 -2.01 -30.22 28.00
CA PRO A 320 -2.31 -29.58 29.28
C PRO A 320 -3.81 -29.61 29.56
N GLY A 321 -4.17 -30.03 30.77
CA GLY A 321 -5.55 -30.07 31.27
C GLY A 321 -6.04 -28.70 31.77
N CYS A 322 -7.32 -28.45 31.52
CA CYS A 322 -8.11 -27.44 32.23
C CYS A 322 -8.33 -27.86 33.69
N ARG A 323 -8.22 -26.92 34.62
CA ARG A 323 -8.81 -27.01 35.97
C ARG A 323 -10.01 -26.06 36.08
N PRO A 324 -11.12 -26.47 36.69
CA PRO A 324 -12.06 -25.58 37.34
C PRO A 324 -11.96 -25.67 38.87
N GLY A 325 -12.33 -24.60 39.57
CA GLY A 325 -12.43 -24.53 41.04
C GLY A 325 -11.50 -23.50 41.65
#